data_AF-A0AAD3CT51-F1
#
_entry.id   AF-A0AAD3CT51-F1
#
_cell.length_a   1.000
_cell.length_b   1.000
_cell.length_c   1.000
_cell.angle_alpha   90.00
_cell.angle_beta   90.00
_cell.angle_gamma   90.00
#
_symmetry.space_group_name_H-M   'P 1'
#
loop_
_entity.id
_entity.type
_entity.pdbx_description
1 polymer ?
#
loop_
_entity_poly.entity_id
_entity_poly.type
_entity_poly.pdbx_seq_one_letter_code
_entity_poly.pdbx_strand_id
1 'polypeptide(L)'
;MEELVGRSLLADPGAVVATKDALQDKELVLFYFSASWCPPCQLFSPVLKRFYSVCKQNNVEIIFVSSDKTVQSFEEYFRTMPWYAIPMERQSLSFIQSLASKLSIRSIPQLVVLDNHGRYITNDAKSQVEKVWRDIGASIELIESWKNAKAIPIEEANFGMMSSFISSMKKGYNYMTGSSSSTTTSTVVEESRPIKNNEETISKRSASMIASTDTLQIPSTVDDTDLNLVSFTILSFFNEVICGFKSYPNSEMQKQIMHSANNEESGDCFVPVTLESQRMLLLQEQMKMLDAVVAKVSEERATSITTKEIQEHLRSLGNREFTNITDEESIQNRLITSMSSMNEEARFAYARSVLWSEWHWMEQEVGSSSEEIDFENVKRKLTQRNDGKSMEKNEVMEYCALCSAVVNLPEVEEFLKSGKDIFDTNETSEIIVDDNSSAPQRILRLQQLLLCSIGFEPTFGAEELHRIITSDSNERDEEIEGALASYMMDMQNATKQAMTGEVKIGLSDKAEGGVTKVLSVKYSEKTLTKSADGIENVTTDAPSNIRMEEQSEEQQKEQLRVAAQVASMQQSILKSLVEMDESERNEKLMEAKKVHEAFTEKVLSLPPGPQRIQFLQSISREQQQLMLIHKLWQSR
;
A
#
# COMPACT_ATOMS: atom_id res chain seq x y z
N MET A 1 -27.28 -22.28 -4.83
CA MET A 1 -27.51 -21.77 -3.45
C MET A 1 -27.08 -22.71 -2.32
N GLU A 2 -27.60 -23.93 -2.15
CA GLU A 2 -27.20 -24.81 -1.01
C GLU A 2 -25.68 -25.08 -0.93
N GLU A 3 -24.99 -25.12 -2.08
CA GLU A 3 -23.52 -25.27 -2.15
C GLU A 3 -22.75 -24.04 -1.66
N LEU A 4 -23.40 -22.87 -1.58
CA LEU A 4 -22.79 -21.61 -1.16
C LEU A 4 -22.99 -21.33 0.33
N VAL A 5 -24.15 -21.66 0.88
CA VAL A 5 -24.53 -21.32 2.28
C VAL A 5 -24.84 -22.53 3.17
N GLY A 6 -24.72 -23.75 2.63
CA GLY A 6 -25.09 -24.98 3.32
C GLY A 6 -26.57 -25.35 3.16
N ARG A 7 -26.96 -26.47 3.79
CA ARG A 7 -28.33 -27.03 3.74
C ARG A 7 -29.29 -26.38 4.75
N SER A 8 -28.77 -25.62 5.70
CA SER A 8 -29.53 -25.00 6.78
C SER A 8 -29.03 -23.60 7.12
N LEU A 9 -29.98 -22.72 7.43
CA LEU A 9 -29.77 -21.34 7.88
C LEU A 9 -30.39 -21.17 9.28
N LEU A 10 -29.98 -20.11 9.99
CA LEU A 10 -30.62 -19.67 11.23
C LEU A 10 -31.62 -18.55 10.93
N ALA A 11 -32.84 -18.66 11.43
CA ALA A 11 -33.84 -17.58 11.47
C ALA A 11 -33.71 -16.70 12.73
N ASP A 12 -33.12 -17.27 13.79
CA ASP A 12 -32.79 -16.69 15.10
C ASP A 12 -31.71 -17.61 15.70
N PRO A 13 -30.85 -17.23 16.68
CA PRO A 13 -29.76 -18.07 17.17
C PRO A 13 -30.10 -19.52 17.55
N GLY A 14 -31.33 -19.80 17.97
CA GLY A 14 -31.82 -21.14 18.29
C GLY A 14 -32.74 -21.79 17.25
N ALA A 15 -33.04 -21.13 16.13
CA ALA A 15 -34.06 -21.57 15.16
C ALA A 15 -33.44 -21.90 13.79
N VAL A 16 -33.27 -23.19 13.52
CA VAL A 16 -32.72 -23.70 12.26
C VAL A 16 -33.83 -23.93 11.22
N VAL A 17 -33.62 -23.48 9.99
CA VAL A 17 -34.52 -23.65 8.83
C VAL A 17 -33.74 -24.22 7.65
N ALA A 18 -34.36 -25.05 6.81
CA ALA A 18 -33.71 -25.54 5.59
C ALA A 18 -33.49 -24.41 4.58
N THR A 19 -32.33 -24.39 3.92
CA THR A 19 -31.96 -23.33 2.95
C THR A 19 -32.95 -23.23 1.79
N LYS A 20 -33.51 -24.36 1.34
CA LYS A 20 -34.55 -24.38 0.29
C LYS A 20 -35.81 -23.64 0.72
N ASP A 21 -36.31 -23.92 1.92
CA ASP A 21 -37.56 -23.36 2.42
C ASP A 21 -37.40 -21.87 2.76
N ALA A 22 -36.25 -21.48 3.34
CA ALA A 22 -35.94 -20.09 3.68
C ALA A 22 -35.77 -19.18 2.45
N LEU A 23 -35.27 -19.72 1.34
CA LEU A 23 -35.02 -19.01 0.08
C LEU A 23 -36.05 -19.35 -1.01
N GLN A 24 -37.15 -20.02 -0.65
CA GLN A 24 -38.24 -20.30 -1.57
C GLN A 24 -38.88 -18.99 -2.05
N ASP A 25 -39.21 -18.95 -3.34
CA ASP A 25 -39.85 -17.82 -4.03
C ASP A 25 -39.08 -16.49 -3.93
N LYS A 26 -37.79 -16.53 -3.57
CA LYS A 26 -36.88 -15.40 -3.65
C LYS A 26 -36.31 -15.29 -5.06
N GLU A 27 -36.20 -14.07 -5.57
CA GLU A 27 -35.59 -13.76 -6.87
C GLU A 27 -34.12 -13.36 -6.69
N LEU A 28 -33.82 -12.61 -5.62
CA LEU A 28 -32.48 -12.16 -5.26
C LEU A 28 -32.14 -12.54 -3.83
N VAL A 29 -30.86 -12.85 -3.59
CA VAL A 29 -30.32 -13.14 -2.26
C VAL A 29 -29.07 -12.30 -2.01
N LEU A 30 -29.09 -11.56 -0.91
CA LEU A 30 -28.05 -10.61 -0.54
C LEU A 30 -27.20 -11.18 0.59
N PHE A 31 -25.90 -11.39 0.35
CA PHE A 31 -24.97 -11.82 1.39
C PHE A 31 -24.38 -10.59 2.09
N TYR A 32 -24.72 -10.45 3.37
CA TYR A 32 -24.27 -9.35 4.22
C TYR A 32 -23.11 -9.80 5.11
N PHE A 33 -21.89 -9.46 4.71
CA PHE A 33 -20.66 -9.74 5.45
C PHE A 33 -20.46 -8.67 6.53
N SER A 34 -20.46 -9.08 7.80
CA SER A 34 -20.51 -8.16 8.95
C SER A 34 -20.00 -8.82 10.24
N ALA A 35 -19.77 -8.05 11.30
CA ALA A 35 -19.42 -8.56 12.63
C ALA A 35 -19.76 -7.58 13.75
N SER A 36 -19.96 -8.12 14.96
CA SER A 36 -20.30 -7.33 16.16
C SER A 36 -19.21 -6.32 16.53
N TRP A 37 -17.93 -6.71 16.37
CA TRP A 37 -16.76 -5.92 16.75
C TRP A 37 -16.41 -4.79 15.78
N CYS A 38 -17.14 -4.63 14.67
CA CYS A 38 -16.83 -3.73 13.58
C CYS A 38 -17.67 -2.43 13.66
N PRO A 39 -17.09 -1.26 13.98
CA PRO A 39 -17.84 -0.01 14.09
C PRO A 39 -18.63 0.41 12.82
N PRO A 40 -18.06 0.39 11.60
CA PRO A 40 -18.85 0.74 10.40
C PRO A 40 -19.96 -0.28 10.11
N CYS A 41 -19.82 -1.53 10.57
CA CYS A 41 -20.86 -2.55 10.47
C CYS A 41 -22.06 -2.23 11.39
N GLN A 42 -21.78 -1.75 12.62
CA GLN A 42 -22.80 -1.28 13.55
C GLN A 42 -23.56 -0.06 13.01
N LEU A 43 -22.87 0.85 12.30
CA LEU A 43 -23.50 2.02 11.65
C LEU A 43 -24.37 1.64 10.43
N PHE A 44 -23.91 0.68 9.61
CA PHE A 44 -24.65 0.25 8.41
C PHE A 44 -25.81 -0.71 8.72
N SER A 45 -25.74 -1.52 9.77
CA SER A 45 -26.82 -2.46 10.13
C SER A 45 -28.20 -1.80 10.28
N PRO A 46 -28.38 -0.66 10.99
CA PRO A 46 -29.64 0.09 11.03
C PRO A 46 -30.14 0.58 9.66
N VAL A 47 -29.23 0.98 8.77
CA VAL A 47 -29.54 1.39 7.39
C VAL A 47 -30.10 0.21 6.61
N LEU A 48 -29.39 -0.92 6.63
CA LEU A 48 -29.80 -2.14 5.94
C LEU A 48 -31.12 -2.70 6.48
N LYS A 49 -31.39 -2.60 7.80
CA LYS A 49 -32.69 -2.97 8.41
C LYS A 49 -33.86 -2.16 7.87
N ARG A 50 -33.66 -0.87 7.54
CA ARG A 50 -34.70 -0.04 6.90
C ARG A 50 -34.94 -0.48 5.46
N PHE A 51 -33.88 -0.59 4.66
CA PHE A 51 -33.95 -1.05 3.27
C PHE A 51 -34.59 -2.45 3.15
N TYR A 52 -34.31 -3.35 4.09
CA TYR A 52 -34.85 -4.71 4.09
C TYR A 52 -36.38 -4.80 4.20
N SER A 53 -37.05 -3.76 4.71
CA SER A 53 -38.53 -3.70 4.67
C SER A 53 -39.06 -3.68 3.22
N VAL A 54 -38.33 -3.03 2.30
CA VAL A 54 -38.60 -3.00 0.86
C VAL A 54 -38.17 -4.33 0.21
N CYS A 55 -37.02 -4.90 0.61
CA CYS A 55 -36.58 -6.23 0.14
C CYS A 55 -37.64 -7.31 0.36
N LYS A 56 -38.21 -7.38 1.58
CA LYS A 56 -39.25 -8.36 1.94
C LYS A 56 -40.49 -8.29 1.06
N GLN A 57 -40.86 -7.11 0.57
CA GLN A 57 -42.00 -6.90 -0.32
C GLN A 57 -41.69 -7.23 -1.79
N ASN A 58 -40.41 -7.35 -2.16
CA ASN A 58 -39.95 -7.49 -3.55
C ASN A 58 -39.23 -8.83 -3.81
N ASN A 59 -39.54 -9.88 -3.04
CA ASN A 59 -38.94 -11.22 -3.16
C ASN A 59 -37.40 -11.24 -3.00
N VAL A 60 -36.85 -10.34 -2.19
CA VAL A 60 -35.42 -10.28 -1.88
C VAL A 60 -35.18 -10.72 -0.44
N GLU A 61 -34.17 -11.56 -0.23
CA GLU A 61 -33.77 -12.04 1.10
C GLU A 61 -32.34 -11.65 1.44
N ILE A 62 -32.04 -11.45 2.73
CA ILE A 62 -30.69 -11.17 3.22
C ILE A 62 -30.20 -12.38 4.03
N ILE A 63 -28.94 -12.75 3.84
CA ILE A 63 -28.25 -13.74 4.68
C ILE A 63 -27.03 -13.07 5.31
N PHE A 64 -27.01 -13.01 6.63
CA PHE A 64 -25.88 -12.58 7.43
C PHE A 64 -24.76 -13.63 7.37
N VAL A 65 -23.59 -13.19 6.92
CA VAL A 65 -22.35 -13.96 6.89
C VAL A 65 -21.41 -13.37 7.93
N SER A 66 -21.31 -14.06 9.06
CA SER A 66 -20.60 -13.58 10.23
C SER A 66 -19.08 -13.62 10.06
N SER A 67 -18.40 -12.56 10.51
CA SER A 67 -16.96 -12.52 10.77
C SER A 67 -16.63 -12.38 12.27
N ASP A 68 -17.59 -12.74 13.15
CA ASP A 68 -17.35 -12.83 14.59
C ASP A 68 -16.45 -14.01 14.96
N LYS A 69 -15.64 -13.82 16.00
CA LYS A 69 -14.68 -14.82 16.48
C LYS A 69 -15.26 -15.78 17.53
N THR A 70 -16.43 -15.46 18.10
CA THR A 70 -17.08 -16.23 19.16
C THR A 70 -18.55 -16.44 18.84
N VAL A 71 -19.09 -17.60 19.21
CA VAL A 71 -20.52 -17.91 19.02
C VAL A 71 -21.37 -16.88 19.77
N GLN A 72 -20.99 -16.54 21.00
CA GLN A 72 -21.70 -15.55 21.83
C GLN A 72 -21.81 -14.17 21.15
N SER A 73 -20.72 -13.62 20.62
CA SER A 73 -20.73 -12.31 19.95
C SER A 73 -21.49 -12.33 18.61
N PHE A 74 -21.41 -13.45 17.88
CA PHE A 74 -22.25 -13.72 16.72
C PHE A 74 -23.74 -13.69 17.09
N GLU A 75 -24.16 -14.47 18.08
CA GLU A 75 -25.57 -14.58 18.45
C GLU A 75 -26.15 -13.25 18.96
N GLU A 76 -25.40 -12.53 19.82
CA GLU A 76 -25.85 -11.26 20.38
C GLU A 76 -26.09 -10.21 19.30
N TYR A 77 -25.18 -10.11 18.32
CA TYR A 77 -25.34 -9.21 17.18
C TYR A 77 -26.43 -9.68 16.20
N PHE A 78 -26.52 -10.99 15.97
CA PHE A 78 -27.53 -11.60 15.10
C PHE A 78 -28.96 -11.41 15.62
N ARG A 79 -29.21 -11.48 16.94
CA ARG A 79 -30.51 -11.16 17.56
C ARG A 79 -31.06 -9.78 17.19
N THR A 80 -30.19 -8.86 16.77
CA THR A 80 -30.64 -7.53 16.35
C THR A 80 -31.18 -7.50 14.91
N MET A 81 -30.96 -8.56 14.11
CA MET A 81 -31.19 -8.60 12.67
C MET A 81 -32.49 -9.35 12.29
N PRO A 82 -33.30 -8.83 11.35
CA PRO A 82 -34.62 -9.39 11.01
C PRO A 82 -34.60 -10.43 9.86
N TRP A 83 -33.41 -10.93 9.50
CA TRP A 83 -33.12 -11.77 8.32
C TRP A 83 -32.34 -13.03 8.73
N TYR A 84 -32.02 -13.93 7.80
CA TYR A 84 -31.36 -15.20 8.12
C TYR A 84 -29.84 -15.05 8.36
N ALA A 85 -29.20 -16.04 8.97
CA ALA A 85 -27.74 -16.16 9.06
C ALA A 85 -27.23 -17.55 8.70
N ILE A 86 -25.97 -17.64 8.28
CA ILE A 86 -25.27 -18.94 8.21
C ILE A 86 -24.88 -19.35 9.65
N PRO A 87 -25.18 -20.59 10.11
CA PRO A 87 -24.82 -21.03 11.47
C PRO A 87 -23.31 -20.94 11.70
N MET A 88 -22.85 -20.51 12.88
CA MET A 88 -21.41 -20.37 13.16
C MET A 88 -20.77 -21.67 13.69
N GLU A 89 -21.06 -22.80 13.04
CA GLU A 89 -20.62 -24.14 13.43
C GLU A 89 -19.33 -24.57 12.70
N ARG A 90 -18.60 -25.56 13.26
CA ARG A 90 -17.33 -26.06 12.66
C ARG A 90 -17.46 -26.48 11.19
N GLN A 91 -18.61 -27.01 10.79
CA GLN A 91 -18.86 -27.38 9.39
C GLN A 91 -19.12 -26.15 8.52
N SER A 92 -19.89 -25.18 9.03
CA SER A 92 -20.25 -23.94 8.35
C SER A 92 -19.10 -22.93 8.19
N LEU A 93 -18.14 -22.92 9.13
CA LEU A 93 -17.00 -22.00 9.10
C LEU A 93 -16.15 -22.15 7.82
N SER A 94 -15.97 -23.38 7.31
CA SER A 94 -15.25 -23.60 6.04
C SER A 94 -16.05 -23.13 4.84
N PHE A 95 -17.39 -23.25 4.85
CA PHE A 95 -18.25 -22.66 3.82
C PHE A 95 -18.23 -21.13 3.87
N ILE A 96 -18.32 -20.51 5.04
CA ILE A 96 -18.20 -19.06 5.22
C ILE A 96 -16.86 -18.55 4.68
N GLN A 97 -15.74 -19.21 5.04
CA GLN A 97 -14.41 -18.83 4.58
C GLN A 97 -14.23 -19.07 3.07
N SER A 98 -14.75 -20.18 2.53
CA SER A 98 -14.75 -20.44 1.08
C SER A 98 -15.60 -19.42 0.33
N LEU A 99 -16.76 -19.03 0.86
CA LEU A 99 -17.68 -18.09 0.24
C LEU A 99 -17.11 -16.67 0.21
N ALA A 100 -16.56 -16.21 1.33
CA ALA A 100 -15.84 -14.93 1.41
C ALA A 100 -14.65 -14.89 0.44
N SER A 101 -13.93 -16.01 0.28
CA SER A 101 -12.83 -16.13 -0.67
C SER A 101 -13.31 -16.09 -2.13
N LYS A 102 -14.35 -16.87 -2.48
CA LYS A 102 -14.94 -16.91 -3.83
C LYS A 102 -15.46 -15.54 -4.27
N LEU A 103 -16.14 -14.82 -3.37
CA LEU A 103 -16.67 -13.47 -3.63
C LEU A 103 -15.64 -12.35 -3.40
N SER A 104 -14.37 -12.68 -3.13
CA SER A 104 -13.26 -11.74 -2.91
C SER A 104 -13.57 -10.65 -1.87
N ILE A 105 -14.23 -11.02 -0.77
CA ILE A 105 -14.56 -10.13 0.34
C ILE A 105 -13.27 -9.76 1.09
N ARG A 106 -12.94 -8.46 1.11
CA ARG A 106 -11.70 -7.94 1.74
C ARG A 106 -11.93 -7.04 2.95
N SER A 107 -13.16 -6.61 3.18
CA SER A 107 -13.53 -5.67 4.23
C SER A 107 -15.01 -5.81 4.57
N ILE A 108 -15.39 -5.44 5.79
CA ILE A 108 -16.78 -5.41 6.25
C ILE A 108 -17.13 -3.98 6.75
N PRO A 109 -18.38 -3.51 6.61
CA PRO A 109 -19.53 -4.19 6.03
C PRO A 109 -19.45 -4.29 4.49
N GLN A 110 -19.78 -5.46 3.95
CA GLN A 110 -19.91 -5.66 2.49
C GLN A 110 -21.21 -6.39 2.18
N LEU A 111 -21.87 -6.02 1.08
CA LEU A 111 -23.17 -6.53 0.66
C LEU A 111 -23.06 -6.99 -0.80
N VAL A 112 -23.27 -8.28 -1.05
CA VAL A 112 -23.19 -8.88 -2.39
C VAL A 112 -24.56 -9.38 -2.81
N VAL A 113 -25.00 -9.00 -4.01
CA VAL A 113 -26.26 -9.43 -4.61
C VAL A 113 -26.00 -10.62 -5.53
N LEU A 114 -26.71 -11.72 -5.26
CA LEU A 114 -26.81 -12.90 -6.13
C LEU A 114 -28.25 -13.10 -6.59
N ASP A 115 -28.43 -13.84 -7.68
CA ASP A 115 -29.74 -14.40 -8.04
C ASP A 115 -30.10 -15.64 -7.20
N ASN A 116 -31.33 -16.11 -7.36
CA ASN A 116 -31.86 -17.30 -6.69
C ASN A 116 -31.14 -18.63 -7.03
N HIS A 117 -30.35 -18.69 -8.11
CA HIS A 117 -29.51 -19.83 -8.44
C HIS A 117 -28.15 -19.76 -7.74
N GLY A 118 -27.69 -18.55 -7.40
CA GLY A 118 -26.39 -18.25 -6.81
C GLY A 118 -25.37 -17.69 -7.80
N ARG A 119 -25.84 -17.14 -8.92
CA ARG A 119 -25.02 -16.37 -9.88
C ARG A 119 -24.85 -14.94 -9.37
N TYR A 120 -23.68 -14.36 -9.65
CA TYR A 120 -23.27 -13.04 -9.22
C TYR A 120 -23.94 -11.92 -10.03
N ILE A 121 -24.32 -10.83 -9.35
CA ILE A 121 -24.85 -9.60 -9.95
C ILE A 121 -23.99 -8.39 -9.59
N THR A 122 -23.82 -8.06 -8.31
CA THR A 122 -22.99 -6.91 -7.88
C THR A 122 -22.46 -7.06 -6.45
N ASN A 123 -21.32 -6.44 -6.16
CA ASN A 123 -20.70 -6.33 -4.83
C ASN A 123 -20.69 -4.88 -4.27
N ASP A 124 -21.20 -3.89 -5.01
CA ASP A 124 -21.30 -2.48 -4.60
C ASP A 124 -22.63 -2.14 -3.90
N ALA A 125 -23.49 -3.14 -3.67
CA ALA A 125 -24.83 -2.93 -3.13
C ALA A 125 -24.85 -2.18 -1.77
N LYS A 126 -23.77 -2.24 -0.99
CA LYS A 126 -23.61 -1.43 0.24
C LYS A 126 -23.67 0.07 -0.06
N SER A 127 -22.90 0.55 -1.04
CA SER A 127 -22.85 1.95 -1.49
C SER A 127 -24.18 2.38 -2.10
N GLN A 128 -24.78 1.50 -2.91
CA GLN A 128 -26.05 1.75 -3.57
C GLN A 128 -27.20 1.90 -2.56
N VAL A 129 -27.27 1.00 -1.57
CA VAL A 129 -28.26 1.07 -0.47
C VAL A 129 -28.07 2.33 0.37
N GLU A 130 -26.84 2.74 0.70
CA GLU A 130 -26.57 3.97 1.47
C GLU A 130 -27.08 5.25 0.81
N LYS A 131 -27.17 5.27 -0.53
CA LYS A 131 -27.73 6.39 -1.30
C LYS A 131 -29.25 6.41 -1.29
N VAL A 132 -29.91 5.25 -1.43
CA VAL A 132 -31.37 5.18 -1.68
C VAL A 132 -32.24 4.87 -0.45
N TRP A 133 -31.72 4.31 0.65
CA TRP A 133 -32.54 3.77 1.75
C TRP A 133 -33.55 4.73 2.41
N ARG A 134 -33.39 6.04 2.21
CA ARG A 134 -34.32 7.07 2.71
C ARG A 134 -35.59 7.21 1.86
N ASP A 135 -35.53 6.79 0.60
CA ASP A 135 -36.61 6.88 -0.37
C ASP A 135 -37.05 5.46 -0.78
N ILE A 136 -38.33 5.16 -0.57
CA ILE A 136 -38.92 3.85 -0.88
C ILE A 136 -39.02 3.64 -2.40
N GLY A 137 -39.29 4.69 -3.19
CA GLY A 137 -39.34 4.61 -4.65
C GLY A 137 -37.99 4.25 -5.23
N ALA A 138 -36.95 5.04 -4.90
CA ALA A 138 -35.59 4.77 -5.33
C ALA A 138 -35.05 3.42 -4.82
N SER A 139 -35.52 2.96 -3.64
CA SER A 139 -35.19 1.61 -3.13
C SER A 139 -35.84 0.48 -3.96
N ILE A 140 -37.05 0.69 -4.48
CA ILE A 140 -37.71 -0.27 -5.40
C ILE A 140 -37.01 -0.27 -6.76
N GLU A 141 -36.74 0.90 -7.34
CA GLU A 141 -36.00 1.05 -8.61
C GLU A 141 -34.62 0.38 -8.55
N LEU A 142 -33.90 0.51 -7.43
CA LEU A 142 -32.62 -0.18 -7.22
C LEU A 142 -32.79 -1.71 -7.26
N ILE A 143 -33.81 -2.25 -6.58
CA ILE A 143 -34.09 -3.69 -6.58
C ILE A 143 -34.49 -4.17 -7.98
N GLU A 144 -35.31 -3.42 -8.71
CA GLU A 144 -35.66 -3.73 -10.10
C GLU A 144 -34.43 -3.70 -11.02
N SER A 145 -33.51 -2.75 -10.82
CA SER A 145 -32.26 -2.71 -11.59
C SER A 145 -31.40 -3.95 -11.36
N TRP A 146 -31.33 -4.47 -10.12
CA TRP A 146 -30.65 -5.73 -9.82
C TRP A 146 -31.35 -6.95 -10.42
N LYS A 147 -32.69 -6.99 -10.41
CA LYS A 147 -33.48 -8.07 -11.04
C LYS A 147 -33.28 -8.13 -12.56
N ASN A 148 -33.13 -6.97 -13.20
CA ASN A 148 -32.91 -6.84 -14.64
C ASN A 148 -31.43 -6.96 -15.06
N ALA A 149 -30.50 -6.94 -14.11
CA ALA A 149 -29.07 -7.05 -14.39
C ALA A 149 -28.66 -8.48 -14.82
N LYS A 150 -27.64 -8.57 -15.68
CA LYS A 150 -27.15 -9.85 -16.19
C LYS A 150 -26.38 -10.62 -15.12
N ALA A 151 -27.01 -11.62 -14.51
CA ALA A 151 -26.34 -12.53 -13.59
C ALA A 151 -25.34 -13.45 -14.31
N ILE A 152 -24.15 -13.63 -13.73
CA ILE A 152 -23.02 -14.41 -14.28
C ILE A 152 -22.49 -15.44 -13.25
N PRO A 153 -21.88 -16.57 -13.66
CA PRO A 153 -21.25 -17.50 -12.73
C PRO A 153 -20.24 -16.81 -11.80
N ILE A 154 -20.10 -17.27 -10.56
CA ILE A 154 -19.15 -16.69 -9.58
C ILE A 154 -17.70 -16.83 -10.09
N GLU A 155 -17.43 -17.86 -10.88
CA GLU A 155 -16.13 -18.15 -11.49
C GLU A 155 -15.82 -17.24 -12.69
N GLU A 156 -16.85 -16.74 -13.39
CA GLU A 156 -16.74 -15.79 -14.50
C GLU A 156 -16.89 -14.32 -14.05
N ALA A 157 -17.49 -14.11 -12.88
CA ALA A 157 -17.55 -12.82 -12.24
C ALA A 157 -16.14 -12.28 -12.07
N ASN A 158 -15.88 -11.13 -12.68
CA ASN A 158 -14.53 -10.62 -12.88
C ASN A 158 -13.97 -9.94 -11.61
N PHE A 159 -14.09 -10.64 -10.47
CA PHE A 159 -13.36 -10.40 -9.24
C PHE A 159 -11.85 -10.37 -9.49
N GLY A 160 -11.36 -10.96 -10.60
CA GLY A 160 -9.94 -11.00 -10.97
C GLY A 160 -9.40 -9.71 -11.57
N MET A 161 -9.99 -9.18 -12.65
CA MET A 161 -9.34 -8.13 -13.44
C MET A 161 -9.36 -6.76 -12.73
N MET A 162 -10.52 -6.32 -12.23
CA MET A 162 -10.62 -5.07 -11.46
C MET A 162 -10.01 -5.21 -10.06
N SER A 163 -10.11 -6.38 -9.41
CA SER A 163 -9.53 -6.56 -8.07
C SER A 163 -8.06 -6.97 -8.05
N SER A 164 -7.45 -7.34 -9.17
CA SER A 164 -5.97 -7.38 -9.30
C SER A 164 -5.42 -5.96 -9.45
N PHE A 165 -6.13 -5.09 -10.16
CA PHE A 165 -5.86 -3.65 -10.20
C PHE A 165 -5.97 -3.02 -8.79
N ILE A 166 -7.10 -3.23 -8.12
CA ILE A 166 -7.34 -2.75 -6.73
C ILE A 166 -6.51 -3.53 -5.69
N SER A 167 -6.07 -4.77 -5.97
CA SER A 167 -5.12 -5.49 -5.10
C SER A 167 -3.70 -4.98 -5.29
N SER A 168 -3.30 -4.51 -6.46
CA SER A 168 -2.01 -3.84 -6.64
C SER A 168 -2.01 -2.52 -5.87
N MET A 169 -3.11 -1.76 -5.91
CA MET A 169 -3.26 -0.57 -5.05
C MET A 169 -3.29 -0.90 -3.54
N LYS A 170 -4.11 -1.87 -3.09
CA LYS A 170 -4.15 -2.26 -1.66
C LYS A 170 -2.90 -3.01 -1.17
N LYS A 171 -2.11 -3.65 -2.03
CA LYS A 171 -0.80 -4.24 -1.67
C LYS A 171 0.28 -3.17 -1.52
N GLY A 172 0.17 -2.03 -2.21
CA GLY A 172 0.99 -0.85 -1.93
C GLY A 172 0.76 -0.34 -0.50
N TYR A 173 -0.51 -0.31 -0.05
CA TYR A 173 -0.87 0.16 1.29
C TYR A 173 -0.41 -0.76 2.44
N ASN A 174 -0.49 -2.09 2.26
CA ASN A 174 -0.18 -3.06 3.33
C ASN A 174 1.31 -3.44 3.47
N TYR A 175 2.21 -2.91 2.65
CA TYR A 175 3.66 -3.16 2.81
C TYR A 175 4.34 -2.28 3.87
N MET A 176 3.56 -1.41 4.52
CA MET A 176 3.98 -0.50 5.58
C MET A 176 4.13 -1.13 6.98
N THR A 177 3.50 -2.28 7.24
CA THR A 177 3.54 -2.94 8.56
C THR A 177 3.75 -4.44 8.35
N GLY A 178 4.95 -4.93 8.63
CA GLY A 178 5.47 -6.15 8.01
C GLY A 178 5.06 -7.51 8.58
N SER A 179 5.55 -8.53 7.87
CA SER A 179 5.73 -9.95 8.24
C SER A 179 4.51 -10.91 8.20
N SER A 180 4.62 -12.20 7.84
CA SER A 180 5.31 -12.87 6.69
C SER A 180 5.08 -14.41 6.74
N SER A 181 5.50 -15.13 5.67
CA SER A 181 5.58 -16.61 5.46
C SER A 181 4.32 -17.25 4.83
N SER A 182 4.31 -17.73 3.57
CA SER A 182 5.07 -18.83 2.91
C SER A 182 4.59 -20.24 3.36
N THR A 183 4.48 -21.29 2.54
CA THR A 183 5.40 -21.81 1.50
C THR A 183 4.70 -22.81 0.55
N THR A 184 4.79 -22.56 -0.76
CA THR A 184 5.28 -23.43 -1.88
C THR A 184 5.07 -24.96 -1.92
N THR A 185 4.52 -25.48 -3.05
CA THR A 185 5.04 -26.56 -3.98
C THR A 185 3.96 -26.81 -5.07
N SER A 186 4.15 -26.93 -6.39
CA SER A 186 5.23 -27.33 -7.33
C SER A 186 4.98 -28.72 -7.98
N THR A 187 4.67 -28.75 -9.29
CA THR A 187 5.00 -29.77 -10.35
C THR A 187 4.21 -29.38 -11.62
N VAL A 188 4.83 -28.90 -12.72
CA VAL A 188 5.52 -29.65 -13.81
C VAL A 188 4.58 -30.55 -14.64
N VAL A 189 4.36 -30.18 -15.92
CA VAL A 189 4.56 -31.02 -17.13
C VAL A 189 4.97 -30.08 -18.29
N GLU A 190 5.87 -30.55 -19.15
CA GLU A 190 6.44 -29.84 -20.31
C GLU A 190 5.55 -29.95 -21.57
N GLU A 191 5.70 -29.02 -22.53
CA GLU A 191 6.06 -29.43 -23.90
C GLU A 191 6.65 -28.26 -24.76
N SER A 192 7.96 -28.34 -24.98
CA SER A 192 8.69 -28.17 -26.26
C SER A 192 8.09 -27.28 -27.38
N ARG A 193 8.72 -26.16 -27.80
CA ARG A 193 9.92 -26.01 -28.69
C ARG A 193 9.70 -26.40 -30.17
N PRO A 194 10.57 -26.01 -31.15
CA PRO A 194 11.76 -25.12 -31.10
C PRO A 194 11.78 -24.03 -32.22
N ILE A 195 12.75 -23.09 -32.28
CA ILE A 195 13.92 -22.99 -33.22
C ILE A 195 14.18 -21.47 -33.37
N LYS A 196 15.38 -20.87 -33.48
CA LYS A 196 16.80 -21.16 -33.14
C LYS A 196 17.46 -19.77 -32.93
N ASN A 197 18.24 -19.54 -31.87
CA ASN A 197 19.70 -19.62 -31.83
C ASN A 197 20.46 -18.96 -33.01
N ASN A 198 21.21 -17.89 -32.69
CA ASN A 198 22.67 -18.02 -32.52
C ASN A 198 23.16 -17.10 -31.40
N GLU A 199 23.90 -17.68 -30.45
CA GLU A 199 24.71 -16.97 -29.47
C GLU A 199 26.10 -16.75 -30.06
N GLU A 200 26.84 -15.74 -29.58
CA GLU A 200 28.22 -16.01 -29.19
C GLU A 200 28.62 -15.22 -27.93
N THR A 201 29.41 -15.90 -27.11
CA THR A 201 29.91 -15.59 -25.77
C THR A 201 30.78 -14.31 -25.72
N ILE A 202 31.07 -13.66 -24.58
CA ILE A 202 32.03 -14.11 -23.55
C ILE A 202 31.85 -13.37 -22.19
N SER A 203 31.54 -14.17 -21.17
CA SER A 203 32.17 -14.30 -19.83
C SER A 203 32.39 -13.12 -18.84
N LYS A 204 31.54 -13.11 -17.80
CA LYS A 204 31.85 -13.15 -16.34
C LYS A 204 33.26 -12.72 -15.85
N ARG A 205 33.28 -11.70 -14.96
CA ARG A 205 33.70 -11.76 -13.53
C ARG A 205 33.45 -10.38 -12.87
N SER A 206 32.51 -10.25 -11.92
CA SER A 206 32.66 -10.55 -10.49
C SER A 206 33.37 -9.46 -9.66
N ALA A 207 32.56 -8.53 -9.13
CA ALA A 207 32.64 -7.88 -7.82
C ALA A 207 33.99 -7.42 -7.23
N SER A 208 34.14 -6.10 -7.01
CA SER A 208 34.53 -5.49 -5.71
C SER A 208 34.96 -4.02 -5.89
N MET A 209 34.17 -3.06 -5.40
CA MET A 209 34.62 -2.08 -4.38
C MET A 209 33.48 -1.16 -3.92
N ILE A 210 33.65 -0.58 -2.74
CA ILE A 210 32.70 0.29 -2.02
C ILE A 210 33.23 1.72 -2.07
N ALA A 211 32.30 2.69 -2.15
CA ALA A 211 32.47 4.13 -1.93
C ALA A 211 33.44 4.88 -2.85
N SER A 212 32.87 5.66 -3.77
CA SER A 212 33.29 7.03 -4.11
C SER A 212 32.14 7.77 -4.79
N THR A 213 32.12 9.10 -4.66
CA THR A 213 31.13 10.00 -5.27
C THR A 213 31.40 10.17 -6.76
N ASP A 214 30.81 9.34 -7.61
CA ASP A 214 30.94 9.47 -9.06
C ASP A 214 30.04 10.58 -9.60
N THR A 215 30.67 11.75 -9.72
CA THR A 215 30.23 12.80 -10.65
C THR A 215 30.09 12.19 -12.04
N LEU A 216 28.99 12.48 -12.75
CA LEU A 216 28.77 12.03 -14.13
C LEU A 216 29.93 12.50 -15.04
N GLN A 217 30.90 11.61 -15.27
CA GLN A 217 31.95 11.82 -16.26
C GLN A 217 31.37 11.69 -17.67
N ILE A 218 30.95 12.82 -18.22
CA ILE A 218 30.84 13.00 -19.67
C ILE A 218 32.26 12.81 -20.26
N PRO A 219 32.46 12.01 -21.34
CA PRO A 219 33.79 11.71 -21.84
C PRO A 219 34.56 12.97 -22.27
N SER A 220 35.60 13.33 -21.52
CA SER A 220 36.38 14.55 -21.72
C SER A 220 37.51 14.40 -22.76
N THR A 221 37.24 13.79 -23.92
CA THR A 221 38.26 13.54 -24.97
C THR A 221 37.70 13.45 -26.40
N VAL A 222 37.38 14.59 -27.02
CA VAL A 222 37.52 14.83 -28.48
C VAL A 222 37.85 16.32 -28.64
N ASP A 223 38.79 16.68 -29.51
CA ASP A 223 39.16 18.09 -29.75
C ASP A 223 37.97 18.92 -30.28
N ASP A 224 37.60 19.99 -29.57
CA ASP A 224 36.54 20.93 -29.97
C ASP A 224 36.93 21.86 -31.14
N THR A 225 38.12 21.67 -31.73
CA THR A 225 38.65 22.51 -32.82
C THR A 225 37.98 22.25 -34.18
N ASP A 226 37.37 21.09 -34.37
CA ASP A 226 36.76 20.68 -35.66
C ASP A 226 35.24 20.96 -35.74
N LEU A 227 34.63 21.51 -34.68
CA LEU A 227 33.21 21.87 -34.66
C LEU A 227 32.95 23.24 -35.29
N ASN A 228 31.98 23.30 -36.20
CA ASN A 228 31.44 24.57 -36.69
C ASN A 228 30.95 25.42 -35.51
N LEU A 229 31.23 26.72 -35.57
CA LEU A 229 30.98 27.72 -34.55
C LEU A 229 29.54 27.69 -34.00
N VAL A 230 28.55 27.52 -34.88
CA VAL A 230 27.12 27.41 -34.50
C VAL A 230 26.86 26.15 -33.68
N SER A 231 27.34 24.99 -34.13
CA SER A 231 27.17 23.70 -33.45
C SER A 231 27.87 23.68 -32.08
N PHE A 232 29.06 24.27 -31.98
CA PHE A 232 29.77 24.47 -30.70
C PHE A 232 28.96 25.34 -29.74
N THR A 233 28.42 26.47 -30.21
CA THR A 233 27.63 27.39 -29.37
C THR A 233 26.32 26.73 -28.90
N ILE A 234 25.66 25.92 -29.74
CA ILE A 234 24.47 25.16 -29.36
C ILE A 234 24.78 24.09 -28.30
N LEU A 235 25.88 23.34 -28.45
CA LEU A 235 26.29 22.35 -27.44
C LEU A 235 26.67 23.03 -26.11
N SER A 236 27.34 24.18 -26.15
CA SER A 236 27.61 24.98 -24.95
C SER A 236 26.32 25.48 -24.30
N PHE A 237 25.33 25.92 -25.09
CA PHE A 237 24.03 26.35 -24.59
C PHE A 237 23.27 25.20 -23.92
N PHE A 238 23.18 24.03 -24.55
CA PHE A 238 22.52 22.86 -23.94
C PHE A 238 23.18 22.45 -22.63
N ASN A 239 24.52 22.43 -22.56
CA ASN A 239 25.24 22.12 -21.33
C ASN A 239 25.02 23.16 -20.23
N GLU A 240 25.03 24.46 -20.56
CA GLU A 240 24.78 25.54 -19.60
C GLU A 240 23.35 25.44 -19.02
N VAL A 241 22.35 25.19 -19.88
CA VAL A 241 20.95 24.98 -19.45
C VAL A 241 20.82 23.77 -18.53
N ILE A 242 21.44 22.63 -18.88
CA ILE A 242 21.44 21.42 -18.03
C ILE A 242 22.08 21.72 -16.66
N CYS A 243 23.20 22.44 -16.62
CA CYS A 243 23.85 22.81 -15.36
C CYS A 243 22.98 23.76 -14.52
N GLY A 244 22.39 24.80 -15.12
CA GLY A 244 21.50 25.73 -14.43
C GLY A 244 20.27 25.03 -13.87
N PHE A 245 19.62 24.18 -14.66
CA PHE A 245 18.39 23.48 -14.31
C PHE A 245 18.54 22.41 -13.20
N LYS A 246 19.74 21.85 -13.02
CA LYS A 246 20.04 20.99 -11.85
C LYS A 246 20.00 21.75 -10.52
N SER A 247 20.26 23.06 -10.53
CA SER A 247 20.21 23.92 -9.34
C SER A 247 18.86 24.60 -9.11
N TYR A 248 17.82 24.16 -9.82
CA TYR A 248 16.52 24.82 -9.87
C TYR A 248 15.48 24.13 -8.96
N PRO A 249 14.62 24.87 -8.22
CA PRO A 249 14.51 26.33 -8.18
C PRO A 249 15.65 26.98 -7.41
N ASN A 250 16.37 27.89 -8.07
CA ASN A 250 17.49 28.61 -7.46
C ASN A 250 16.98 29.68 -6.46
N SER A 251 17.87 30.21 -5.60
CA SER A 251 17.47 31.17 -4.55
C SER A 251 16.82 32.46 -5.06
N GLU A 252 16.99 32.82 -6.34
CA GLU A 252 16.34 33.99 -6.95
C GLU A 252 14.92 33.65 -7.45
N MET A 253 14.76 32.48 -8.07
CA MET A 253 13.47 31.89 -8.43
C MET A 253 12.58 31.71 -7.19
N GLN A 254 13.15 31.17 -6.09
CA GLN A 254 12.45 30.99 -4.81
C GLN A 254 11.88 32.34 -4.30
N LYS A 255 12.67 33.42 -4.33
CA LYS A 255 12.19 34.77 -3.98
C LYS A 255 11.10 35.27 -4.92
N GLN A 256 11.18 34.99 -6.22
CA GLN A 256 10.16 35.42 -7.20
C GLN A 256 8.82 34.70 -6.99
N ILE A 257 8.85 33.41 -6.66
CA ILE A 257 7.65 32.65 -6.24
C ILE A 257 7.10 33.23 -4.92
N MET A 258 7.95 33.54 -3.93
CA MET A 258 7.51 34.19 -2.68
C MET A 258 6.93 35.60 -2.89
N HIS A 259 7.51 36.41 -3.78
CA HIS A 259 7.02 37.77 -4.09
C HIS A 259 5.71 37.76 -4.89
N SER A 260 5.52 36.80 -5.80
CA SER A 260 4.26 36.65 -6.52
C SER A 260 3.12 36.17 -5.62
N ALA A 261 3.41 35.38 -4.57
CA ALA A 261 2.45 35.08 -3.51
C ALA A 261 2.09 36.32 -2.67
N ASN A 262 3.07 37.15 -2.29
CA ASN A 262 2.90 38.25 -1.32
C ASN A 262 2.43 39.60 -1.90
N ASN A 263 1.64 39.63 -2.98
CA ASN A 263 1.08 40.90 -3.50
C ASN A 263 -0.14 41.36 -2.67
N GLU A 264 0.12 42.09 -1.58
CA GLU A 264 -0.82 42.50 -0.52
C GLU A 264 -1.96 43.51 -0.91
N GLU A 265 -2.27 43.77 -2.18
CA GLU A 265 -3.24 44.83 -2.55
C GLU A 265 -4.73 44.48 -2.34
N SER A 266 -5.07 43.25 -1.92
CA SER A 266 -6.41 42.92 -1.41
C SER A 266 -6.38 41.84 -0.34
N GLY A 267 -6.76 42.19 0.89
CA GLY A 267 -6.67 41.34 2.09
C GLY A 267 -7.64 40.15 2.18
N ASP A 268 -8.06 39.56 1.05
CA ASP A 268 -8.87 38.34 0.99
C ASP A 268 -8.43 37.46 -0.19
N CYS A 269 -7.95 36.24 0.11
CA CYS A 269 -7.49 35.19 -0.81
C CYS A 269 -6.15 35.44 -1.53
N PHE A 270 -5.16 34.59 -1.23
CA PHE A 270 -3.88 34.52 -1.96
C PHE A 270 -4.06 33.81 -3.31
N VAL A 271 -3.33 34.25 -4.34
CA VAL A 271 -3.33 33.62 -5.67
C VAL A 271 -2.09 32.72 -5.79
N PRO A 272 -2.23 31.40 -5.94
CA PRO A 272 -1.09 30.51 -6.12
C PRO A 272 -0.38 30.76 -7.46
N VAL A 273 0.92 30.50 -7.51
CA VAL A 273 1.70 30.61 -8.76
C VAL A 273 1.24 29.53 -9.72
N THR A 274 0.49 29.93 -10.76
CA THR A 274 -0.07 29.00 -11.73
C THR A 274 1.02 28.21 -12.46
N LEU A 275 0.71 26.97 -12.83
CA LEU A 275 1.59 26.10 -13.61
C LEU A 275 2.17 26.80 -14.86
N GLU A 276 1.33 27.56 -15.57
CA GLU A 276 1.74 28.37 -16.72
C GLU A 276 2.75 29.48 -16.35
N SER A 277 2.60 30.12 -15.18
CA SER A 277 3.60 31.08 -14.69
C SER A 277 4.96 30.42 -14.45
N GLN A 278 4.97 29.19 -13.91
CA GLN A 278 6.20 28.44 -13.67
C GLN A 278 6.89 28.02 -14.99
N ARG A 279 6.12 27.63 -16.01
CA ARG A 279 6.64 27.38 -17.37
C ARG A 279 7.25 28.64 -17.98
N MET A 280 6.59 29.79 -17.85
CA MET A 280 7.09 31.05 -18.36
C MET A 280 8.40 31.49 -17.69
N LEU A 281 8.57 31.23 -16.39
CA LEU A 281 9.82 31.51 -15.68
C LEU A 281 10.98 30.63 -16.18
N LEU A 282 10.75 29.33 -16.43
CA LEU A 282 11.74 28.43 -17.05
C LEU A 282 12.17 28.91 -18.45
N LEU A 283 11.21 29.32 -19.28
CA LEU A 283 11.48 29.84 -20.62
C LEU A 283 12.30 31.14 -20.58
N GLN A 284 12.00 32.05 -19.64
CA GLN A 284 12.79 33.25 -19.42
C GLN A 284 14.24 32.92 -19.00
N GLU A 285 14.43 31.92 -18.14
CA GLU A 285 15.77 31.51 -17.70
C GLU A 285 16.58 30.86 -18.83
N GLN A 286 15.95 30.04 -19.68
CA GLN A 286 16.57 29.53 -20.91
C GLN A 286 17.01 30.64 -21.86
N MET A 287 16.20 31.69 -22.04
CA MET A 287 16.56 32.83 -22.89
C MET A 287 17.77 33.59 -22.32
N LYS A 288 17.81 33.84 -21.00
CA LYS A 288 18.98 34.47 -20.35
C LYS A 288 20.25 33.64 -20.53
N MET A 289 20.18 32.32 -20.34
CA MET A 289 21.32 31.41 -20.52
C MET A 289 21.80 31.38 -21.98
N LEU A 290 20.87 31.43 -22.96
CA LEU A 290 21.22 31.54 -24.37
C LEU A 290 21.99 32.83 -24.67
N ASP A 291 21.49 33.98 -24.24
CA ASP A 291 22.15 35.28 -24.47
C ASP A 291 23.51 35.36 -23.77
N ALA A 292 23.66 34.76 -22.58
CA ALA A 292 24.95 34.67 -21.88
C ALA A 292 25.98 33.83 -22.63
N VAL A 293 25.59 32.66 -23.17
CA VAL A 293 26.47 31.80 -23.98
C VAL A 293 26.83 32.46 -25.30
N VAL A 294 25.88 33.13 -25.98
CA VAL A 294 26.14 33.91 -27.20
C VAL A 294 27.16 35.01 -26.95
N ALA A 295 27.02 35.77 -25.86
CA ALA A 295 27.96 36.83 -25.49
C ALA A 295 29.37 36.26 -25.26
N LYS A 296 29.48 35.18 -24.45
CA LYS A 296 30.75 34.53 -24.12
C LYS A 296 31.48 34.00 -25.36
N VAL A 297 30.81 33.25 -26.23
CA VAL A 297 31.45 32.69 -27.44
C VAL A 297 31.82 33.79 -28.45
N SER A 298 31.03 34.86 -28.55
CA SER A 298 31.33 36.01 -29.40
C SER A 298 32.61 36.74 -28.95
N GLU A 299 32.81 36.87 -27.63
CA GLU A 299 34.02 37.44 -27.03
C GLU A 299 35.23 36.51 -27.20
N GLU A 300 35.11 35.22 -26.83
CA GLU A 300 36.21 34.24 -26.88
C GLU A 300 36.76 33.99 -28.29
N ARG A 301 35.88 33.97 -29.31
CA ARG A 301 36.26 33.70 -30.71
C ARG A 301 36.33 34.96 -31.59
N ALA A 302 36.10 36.15 -31.04
CA ALA A 302 36.09 37.44 -31.75
C ALA A 302 35.20 37.43 -33.03
N THR A 303 34.00 36.84 -32.91
CA THR A 303 33.05 36.67 -34.02
C THR A 303 31.67 37.20 -33.63
N SER A 304 30.91 37.72 -34.60
CA SER A 304 29.53 38.19 -34.36
C SER A 304 28.53 37.07 -34.65
N ILE A 305 28.18 36.29 -33.64
CA ILE A 305 27.04 35.37 -33.69
C ILE A 305 25.83 36.09 -33.07
N THR A 306 24.65 35.94 -33.65
CA THR A 306 23.41 36.47 -33.06
C THR A 306 22.54 35.37 -32.47
N THR A 307 21.84 35.68 -31.37
CA THR A 307 20.82 34.81 -30.74
C THR A 307 19.80 34.31 -31.77
N LYS A 308 19.46 35.14 -32.77
CA LYS A 308 18.49 34.81 -33.82
C LYS A 308 18.99 33.70 -34.76
N GLU A 309 20.25 33.71 -35.18
CA GLU A 309 20.83 32.66 -36.03
C GLU A 309 20.82 31.31 -35.32
N ILE A 310 21.13 31.29 -34.02
CA ILE A 310 21.06 30.08 -33.20
C ILE A 310 19.62 29.58 -33.06
N GLN A 311 18.66 30.46 -32.80
CA GLN A 311 17.24 30.09 -32.73
C GLN A 311 16.71 29.53 -34.06
N GLU A 312 17.14 30.07 -35.20
CA GLU A 312 16.78 29.53 -36.52
C GLU A 312 17.37 28.13 -36.74
N HIS A 313 18.62 27.90 -36.32
CA HIS A 313 19.25 26.58 -36.38
C HIS A 313 18.56 25.56 -35.43
N LEU A 314 18.22 25.96 -34.20
CA LEU A 314 17.44 25.16 -33.25
C LEU A 314 16.06 24.77 -33.81
N ARG A 315 15.35 25.68 -34.49
CA ARG A 315 14.09 25.35 -35.19
C ARG A 315 14.30 24.32 -36.30
N SER A 316 15.41 24.40 -37.04
CA SER A 316 15.72 23.41 -38.08
C SER A 316 15.98 22.01 -37.51
N LEU A 317 16.63 21.91 -36.34
CA LEU A 317 16.84 20.66 -35.61
C LEU A 317 15.52 20.02 -35.12
N GLY A 318 14.50 20.84 -34.80
CA GLY A 318 13.18 20.36 -34.35
C GLY A 318 12.29 19.75 -35.46
N ASN A 319 12.45 20.18 -36.72
CA ASN A 319 11.45 19.94 -37.78
C ASN A 319 11.60 18.62 -38.59
N ARG A 320 12.65 17.83 -38.35
CA ARG A 320 12.86 16.45 -38.86
C ARG A 320 12.37 16.11 -40.29
N GLU A 321 13.13 16.56 -41.31
CA GLU A 321 13.28 15.84 -42.58
C GLU A 321 14.75 15.83 -43.01
N PHE A 322 15.52 14.80 -42.64
CA PHE A 322 16.88 14.59 -43.15
C PHE A 322 17.14 13.11 -43.43
N THR A 323 16.93 12.71 -44.68
CA THR A 323 17.49 11.49 -45.25
C THR A 323 18.73 11.86 -46.06
N ASN A 324 19.94 11.66 -45.51
CA ASN A 324 21.17 11.28 -46.25
C ASN A 324 22.35 11.15 -45.27
N ILE A 325 23.03 10.00 -45.33
CA ILE A 325 24.15 9.64 -44.44
C ILE A 325 25.45 10.29 -44.95
N THR A 326 26.04 11.17 -44.14
CA THR A 326 27.40 11.75 -44.27
C THR A 326 27.93 12.10 -42.87
N ASP A 327 29.20 12.46 -42.72
CA ASP A 327 29.86 12.67 -41.41
C ASP A 327 29.18 13.73 -40.50
N GLU A 328 28.34 14.61 -41.05
CA GLU A 328 27.46 15.52 -40.29
C GLU A 328 26.51 14.77 -39.34
N GLU A 329 26.14 13.51 -39.65
CA GLU A 329 25.30 12.65 -38.83
C GLU A 329 25.86 12.46 -37.41
N SER A 330 27.19 12.43 -37.23
CA SER A 330 27.82 12.32 -35.91
C SER A 330 27.58 13.56 -35.04
N ILE A 331 27.74 14.76 -35.63
CA ILE A 331 27.52 16.04 -34.94
C ILE A 331 26.02 16.25 -34.71
N GLN A 332 25.18 15.90 -35.68
CA GLN A 332 23.72 15.99 -35.57
C GLN A 332 23.18 15.04 -34.50
N ASN A 333 23.68 13.80 -34.41
CA ASN A 333 23.32 12.86 -33.35
C ASN A 333 23.78 13.36 -31.96
N ARG A 334 24.96 13.99 -31.84
CA ARG A 334 25.40 14.66 -30.60
C ARG A 334 24.45 15.79 -30.21
N LEU A 335 24.08 16.66 -31.15
CA LEU A 335 23.13 17.76 -30.93
C LEU A 335 21.74 17.24 -30.51
N ILE A 336 21.22 16.22 -31.17
CA ILE A 336 19.93 15.59 -30.83
C ILE A 336 19.97 14.96 -29.44
N THR A 337 21.05 14.25 -29.09
CA THR A 337 21.22 13.62 -27.77
C THR A 337 21.28 14.68 -26.66
N SER A 338 22.06 15.74 -26.87
CA SER A 338 22.19 16.85 -25.93
C SER A 338 20.88 17.64 -25.78
N MET A 339 20.16 17.89 -26.88
CA MET A 339 18.81 18.48 -26.86
C MET A 339 17.81 17.61 -26.09
N SER A 340 17.85 16.29 -26.27
CA SER A 340 16.98 15.36 -25.52
C SER A 340 17.27 15.40 -24.02
N SER A 341 18.55 15.46 -23.64
CA SER A 341 18.98 15.59 -22.24
C SER A 341 18.57 16.95 -21.64
N MET A 342 18.69 18.04 -22.39
CA MET A 342 18.20 19.36 -21.98
C MET A 342 16.68 19.36 -21.77
N ASN A 343 15.91 18.74 -22.68
CA ASN A 343 14.46 18.61 -22.56
C ASN A 343 14.02 17.70 -21.39
N GLU A 344 14.90 16.81 -20.92
CA GLU A 344 14.68 16.00 -19.73
C GLU A 344 14.96 16.79 -18.45
N GLU A 345 16.10 17.46 -18.35
CA GLU A 345 16.41 18.32 -17.21
C GLU A 345 15.42 19.50 -17.10
N ALA A 346 14.87 19.98 -18.21
CA ALA A 346 13.78 20.96 -18.23
C ALA A 346 12.49 20.45 -17.57
N ARG A 347 12.12 19.18 -17.82
CA ARG A 347 10.97 18.52 -17.17
C ARG A 347 11.23 18.34 -15.67
N PHE A 348 12.46 18.00 -15.28
CA PHE A 348 12.84 17.90 -13.86
C PHE A 348 12.88 19.26 -13.16
N ALA A 349 13.42 20.31 -13.77
CA ALA A 349 13.38 21.67 -13.22
C ALA A 349 11.94 22.18 -13.03
N TYR A 350 11.04 21.89 -13.97
CA TYR A 350 9.60 22.16 -13.82
C TYR A 350 9.01 21.41 -12.62
N ALA A 351 9.24 20.09 -12.54
CA ALA A 351 8.78 19.26 -11.43
C ALA A 351 9.31 19.74 -10.07
N ARG A 352 10.60 20.08 -9.96
CA ARG A 352 11.23 20.65 -8.75
C ARG A 352 10.58 21.97 -8.33
N SER A 353 10.32 22.88 -9.29
CA SER A 353 9.66 24.17 -9.03
C SER A 353 8.23 24.01 -8.52
N VAL A 354 7.44 23.17 -9.19
CA VAL A 354 6.04 22.90 -8.79
C VAL A 354 6.03 22.30 -7.39
N LEU A 355 6.83 21.26 -7.17
CA LEU A 355 6.92 20.59 -5.87
C LEU A 355 7.38 21.54 -4.76
N TRP A 356 8.42 22.36 -4.99
CA TRP A 356 8.91 23.32 -4.01
C TRP A 356 7.83 24.36 -3.64
N SER A 357 7.10 24.86 -4.63
CA SER A 357 6.05 25.86 -4.40
C SER A 357 4.89 25.33 -3.54
N GLU A 358 4.52 24.05 -3.71
CA GLU A 358 3.46 23.42 -2.91
C GLU A 358 3.98 22.91 -1.55
N TRP A 359 5.22 22.39 -1.49
CA TRP A 359 5.84 21.92 -0.25
C TRP A 359 6.00 23.06 0.76
N HIS A 360 6.59 24.18 0.32
CA HIS A 360 6.78 25.35 1.17
C HIS A 360 5.45 25.98 1.62
N TRP A 361 4.39 25.85 0.80
CA TRP A 361 3.06 26.32 1.18
C TRP A 361 2.46 25.50 2.34
N MET A 362 2.71 24.18 2.41
CA MET A 362 2.33 23.38 3.59
C MET A 362 3.01 23.87 4.87
N GLU A 363 4.31 24.17 4.81
CA GLU A 363 5.08 24.60 5.99
C GLU A 363 4.54 25.90 6.59
N GLN A 364 4.05 26.81 5.74
CA GLN A 364 3.47 28.08 6.19
C GLN A 364 2.09 27.91 6.86
N GLU A 365 1.28 26.92 6.47
CA GLU A 365 -0.01 26.64 7.14
C GLU A 365 0.16 25.83 8.44
N VAL A 366 1.16 24.95 8.54
CA VAL A 366 1.38 24.07 9.73
C VAL A 366 1.95 24.84 10.95
N GLY A 367 2.10 26.17 10.85
CA GLY A 367 2.53 27.09 11.89
C GLY A 367 1.68 27.19 13.17
N SER A 368 0.72 26.29 13.42
CA SER A 368 0.13 26.08 14.76
C SER A 368 -0.60 24.73 14.94
N SER A 369 0.15 23.70 15.37
CA SER A 369 -0.30 22.58 16.23
C SER A 369 -1.59 21.80 15.87
N SER A 370 -1.50 20.78 15.00
CA SER A 370 -2.14 19.45 15.17
C SER A 370 -1.80 18.48 14.02
N GLU A 371 -1.74 17.18 14.29
CA GLU A 371 -1.34 16.11 13.34
C GLU A 371 -2.45 15.65 12.36
N GLU A 372 -3.46 16.48 12.08
CA GLU A 372 -4.47 16.24 11.04
C GLU A 372 -4.54 17.45 10.10
N ILE A 373 -4.48 17.19 8.79
CA ILE A 373 -4.53 18.24 7.76
C ILE A 373 -5.99 18.68 7.60
N ASP A 374 -6.36 19.80 8.21
CA ASP A 374 -7.68 20.39 8.09
C ASP A 374 -7.84 21.14 6.75
N PHE A 375 -8.13 20.37 5.70
CA PHE A 375 -8.40 20.91 4.36
C PHE A 375 -9.65 21.80 4.28
N GLU A 376 -10.52 21.88 5.31
CA GLU A 376 -11.66 22.81 5.31
C GLU A 376 -11.25 24.28 5.53
N ASN A 377 -10.06 24.54 6.11
CA ASN A 377 -9.59 25.90 6.44
C ASN A 377 -8.57 26.50 5.45
N VAL A 378 -8.34 25.83 4.31
CA VAL A 378 -7.41 26.26 3.26
C VAL A 378 -7.80 27.64 2.68
N LYS A 379 -6.90 28.63 2.80
CA LYS A 379 -7.12 30.01 2.27
C LYS A 379 -7.04 30.14 0.73
N ARG A 380 -6.88 29.02 0.02
CA ARG A 380 -6.68 28.92 -1.42
C ARG A 380 -7.97 28.45 -2.10
N LYS A 381 -8.41 29.14 -3.14
CA LYS A 381 -9.55 28.71 -3.97
C LYS A 381 -9.14 27.52 -4.86
N LEU A 382 -9.18 26.33 -4.29
CA LEU A 382 -9.14 25.07 -5.03
C LEU A 382 -10.55 24.74 -5.57
N THR A 383 -10.60 24.04 -6.70
CA THR A 383 -11.83 23.50 -7.27
C THR A 383 -12.33 22.37 -6.37
N GLN A 384 -13.56 22.52 -5.88
CA GLN A 384 -14.22 21.57 -5.01
C GLN A 384 -15.45 20.96 -5.69
N ARG A 385 -15.98 19.90 -5.08
CA ARG A 385 -17.21 19.22 -5.51
C ARG A 385 -18.43 20.13 -5.70
N ASN A 386 -18.46 21.27 -5.00
CA ASN A 386 -19.54 22.26 -5.05
C ASN A 386 -19.50 23.17 -6.30
N ASP A 387 -18.35 23.28 -6.98
CA ASP A 387 -18.17 24.17 -8.14
C ASP A 387 -18.76 23.59 -9.44
N GLY A 388 -19.10 22.30 -9.46
CA GLY A 388 -19.64 21.60 -10.61
C GLY A 388 -18.66 21.43 -11.79
N LYS A 389 -17.39 21.79 -11.61
CA LYS A 389 -16.32 21.60 -12.59
C LYS A 389 -15.75 20.19 -12.49
N SER A 390 -15.72 19.49 -13.63
CA SER A 390 -14.97 18.25 -13.81
C SER A 390 -13.51 18.56 -14.13
N MET A 391 -12.61 17.64 -13.80
CA MET A 391 -11.26 17.65 -14.37
C MET A 391 -11.33 17.48 -15.90
N GLU A 392 -10.63 18.33 -16.65
CA GLU A 392 -10.50 18.28 -18.10
C GLU A 392 -9.35 17.36 -18.56
N LYS A 393 -9.39 16.91 -19.82
CA LYS A 393 -8.34 16.05 -20.41
C LYS A 393 -6.93 16.60 -20.18
N ASN A 394 -6.72 17.90 -20.43
CA ASN A 394 -5.39 18.52 -20.30
C ASN A 394 -4.88 18.50 -18.86
N GLU A 395 -5.77 18.65 -17.88
CA GLU A 395 -5.45 18.63 -16.45
C GLU A 395 -5.07 17.21 -15.99
N VAL A 396 -5.76 16.18 -16.49
CA VAL A 396 -5.38 14.76 -16.25
C VAL A 396 -4.00 14.45 -16.84
N MET A 397 -3.75 14.89 -18.08
CA MET A 397 -2.46 14.67 -18.76
C MET A 397 -1.32 15.38 -18.03
N GLU A 398 -1.54 16.63 -17.60
CA GLU A 398 -0.58 17.39 -16.79
C GLU A 398 -0.32 16.74 -15.43
N TYR A 399 -1.36 16.27 -14.73
CA TYR A 399 -1.22 15.52 -13.48
C TYR A 399 -0.34 14.29 -13.62
N CYS A 400 -0.63 13.44 -14.62
CA CYS A 400 0.13 12.23 -14.90
C CYS A 400 1.60 12.55 -15.22
N ALA A 401 1.84 13.54 -16.08
CA ALA A 401 3.18 13.95 -16.48
C ALA A 401 4.00 14.56 -15.31
N LEU A 402 3.38 15.42 -14.49
CA LEU A 402 3.98 15.99 -13.29
C LEU A 402 4.35 14.90 -12.29
N CYS A 403 3.44 13.98 -12.01
CA CYS A 403 3.67 12.85 -11.10
C CYS A 403 4.81 11.94 -11.58
N SER A 404 4.82 11.56 -12.86
CA SER A 404 5.94 10.79 -13.44
C SER A 404 7.27 11.53 -13.37
N ALA A 405 7.29 12.85 -13.58
CA ALA A 405 8.52 13.65 -13.49
C ALA A 405 9.04 13.77 -12.05
N VAL A 406 8.16 14.12 -11.09
CA VAL A 406 8.49 14.28 -9.67
C VAL A 406 9.05 12.99 -9.06
N VAL A 407 8.46 11.85 -9.38
CA VAL A 407 8.87 10.55 -8.83
C VAL A 407 10.26 10.10 -9.29
N ASN A 408 10.73 10.60 -10.42
CA ASN A 408 12.06 10.32 -10.97
C ASN A 408 13.13 11.36 -10.57
N LEU A 409 12.79 12.33 -9.70
CA LEU A 409 13.75 13.29 -9.15
C LEU A 409 14.66 12.61 -8.10
N PRO A 410 15.99 12.84 -8.10
CA PRO A 410 16.91 12.22 -7.14
C PRO A 410 16.65 12.66 -5.69
N GLU A 411 16.22 13.91 -5.48
CA GLU A 411 15.86 14.47 -4.17
C GLU A 411 14.63 13.76 -3.59
N VAL A 412 13.65 13.49 -4.46
CA VAL A 412 12.45 12.72 -4.12
C VAL A 412 12.79 11.24 -3.91
N GLU A 413 13.71 10.67 -4.69
CA GLU A 413 14.16 9.29 -4.48
C GLU A 413 14.84 9.11 -3.11
N GLU A 414 15.58 10.12 -2.61
CA GLU A 414 16.14 10.12 -1.25
C GLU A 414 15.05 10.28 -0.18
N PHE A 415 14.11 11.22 -0.33
CA PHE A 415 12.94 11.34 0.57
C PHE A 415 12.15 10.03 0.65
N LEU A 416 11.85 9.40 -0.50
CA LEU A 416 11.13 8.14 -0.55
C LEU A 416 11.88 6.99 0.15
N LYS A 417 13.22 6.98 0.14
CA LYS A 417 14.05 5.97 0.82
C LYS A 417 14.30 6.23 2.31
N SER A 418 14.40 7.49 2.71
CA SER A 418 14.95 7.90 4.01
C SER A 418 14.01 8.67 4.93
N GLY A 419 12.96 9.30 4.38
CA GLY A 419 12.09 10.20 5.15
C GLY A 419 12.67 11.60 5.40
N LYS A 420 13.90 11.89 4.98
CA LYS A 420 14.47 13.25 4.98
C LYS A 420 13.68 14.20 4.11
N ASP A 421 13.57 15.46 4.52
CA ASP A 421 12.96 16.51 3.70
C ASP A 421 13.62 16.61 2.30
N ILE A 422 12.79 16.90 1.29
CA ILE A 422 13.16 16.99 -0.12
C ILE A 422 14.07 18.20 -0.38
N PHE A 423 13.95 19.27 0.43
CA PHE A 423 14.61 20.55 0.21
C PHE A 423 15.47 21.05 1.38
N ASP A 424 15.51 20.36 2.52
CA ASP A 424 16.41 20.75 3.61
C ASP A 424 17.87 20.40 3.28
N THR A 425 18.67 21.46 3.11
CA THR A 425 20.10 21.41 2.76
C THR A 425 21.00 21.75 3.94
N ASN A 426 20.44 21.91 5.15
CA ASN A 426 21.20 22.29 6.32
C ASN A 426 21.76 21.05 7.06
N GLU A 427 23.03 20.72 6.82
CA GLU A 427 23.82 19.75 7.62
C GLU A 427 24.01 20.16 9.11
N THR A 428 23.24 21.13 9.63
CA THR A 428 23.45 21.77 10.95
C THR A 428 22.27 21.66 11.91
N SER A 429 21.18 21.01 11.51
CA SER A 429 20.02 20.75 12.38
C SER A 429 20.19 19.44 13.17
N GLU A 430 20.68 19.49 14.42
CA GLU A 430 20.79 18.32 15.32
C GLU A 430 19.43 17.73 15.78
N ILE A 431 18.33 18.09 15.11
CA ILE A 431 16.97 17.58 15.35
C ILE A 431 16.42 17.14 14.00
N ILE A 432 16.83 15.96 13.55
CA ILE A 432 16.20 15.30 12.40
C ILE A 432 14.82 14.84 12.88
N VAL A 433 13.77 15.52 12.41
CA VAL A 433 12.39 15.03 12.53
C VAL A 433 12.19 14.02 11.40
N ASP A 434 12.72 12.80 11.58
CA ASP A 434 12.56 11.74 10.58
C ASP A 434 11.06 11.47 10.37
N ASP A 435 10.60 11.62 9.12
CA ASP A 435 9.24 11.26 8.71
C ASP A 435 9.11 9.72 8.74
N ASN A 436 8.71 9.23 9.91
CA ASN A 436 8.49 7.82 10.25
C ASN A 436 7.31 7.17 9.47
N SER A 437 6.73 7.86 8.49
CA SER A 437 5.94 7.23 7.44
C SER A 437 6.79 6.21 6.65
N SER A 438 6.16 5.54 5.68
CA SER A 438 6.85 4.64 4.75
C SER A 438 6.68 5.15 3.32
N ALA A 439 7.50 4.66 2.40
CA ALA A 439 7.49 5.05 0.99
C ALA A 439 6.06 5.18 0.37
N PRO A 440 5.08 4.29 0.62
CA PRO A 440 3.72 4.45 0.08
C PRO A 440 2.95 5.67 0.64
N GLN A 441 3.14 6.02 1.91
CA GLN A 441 2.56 7.22 2.52
C GLN A 441 3.24 8.49 2.00
N ARG A 442 4.58 8.48 1.85
CA ARG A 442 5.33 9.58 1.24
C ARG A 442 4.90 9.84 -0.21
N ILE A 443 4.69 8.78 -1.00
CA ILE A 443 4.13 8.88 -2.36
C ILE A 443 2.71 9.45 -2.35
N LEU A 444 1.84 9.03 -1.44
CA LEU A 444 0.48 9.57 -1.34
C LEU A 444 0.50 11.08 -1.01
N ARG A 445 1.39 11.53 -0.12
CA ARG A 445 1.58 12.96 0.20
C ARG A 445 2.00 13.76 -1.05
N LEU A 446 2.92 13.23 -1.86
CA LEU A 446 3.32 13.85 -3.14
C LEU A 446 2.15 13.93 -4.13
N GLN A 447 1.34 12.87 -4.25
CA GLN A 447 0.15 12.86 -5.13
C GLN A 447 -0.87 13.92 -4.70
N GLN A 448 -1.12 14.06 -3.40
CA GLN A 448 -2.03 15.09 -2.86
C GLN A 448 -1.52 16.51 -3.13
N LEU A 449 -0.22 16.77 -2.96
CA LEU A 449 0.41 18.05 -3.31
C LEU A 449 0.29 18.40 -4.79
N LEU A 450 0.44 17.42 -5.68
CA LEU A 450 0.35 17.63 -7.12
C LEU A 450 -1.10 17.80 -7.62
N LEU A 451 -2.11 17.36 -6.86
CA LEU A 451 -3.51 17.75 -7.12
C LEU A 451 -3.76 19.23 -6.76
N CYS A 452 -3.19 19.71 -5.66
CA CYS A 452 -3.26 21.13 -5.27
C CYS A 452 -2.62 22.04 -6.33
N SER A 453 -1.50 21.64 -6.96
CA SER A 453 -0.81 22.45 -7.98
C SER A 453 -1.64 22.67 -9.25
N ILE A 454 -2.51 21.73 -9.59
CA ILE A 454 -3.45 21.81 -10.73
C ILE A 454 -4.74 22.55 -10.32
N GLY A 455 -4.92 22.84 -9.03
CA GLY A 455 -6.04 23.62 -8.52
C GLY A 455 -7.25 22.77 -8.13
N PHE A 456 -7.06 21.50 -7.77
CA PHE A 456 -8.11 20.63 -7.25
C PHE A 456 -7.90 20.32 -5.76
N GLU A 457 -8.98 20.23 -5.00
CA GLU A 457 -8.93 19.66 -3.64
C GLU A 457 -8.47 18.18 -3.72
N PRO A 458 -7.54 17.70 -2.89
CA PRO A 458 -6.99 16.35 -3.02
C PRO A 458 -8.02 15.21 -2.95
N THR A 459 -9.08 15.39 -2.15
CA THR A 459 -10.18 14.42 -2.01
C THR A 459 -11.01 14.35 -3.31
N PHE A 460 -11.45 15.50 -3.82
CA PHE A 460 -12.27 15.63 -5.02
C PHE A 460 -11.48 15.28 -6.29
N GLY A 461 -10.23 15.73 -6.41
CA GLY A 461 -9.35 15.36 -7.52
C GLY A 461 -9.11 13.84 -7.61
N ALA A 462 -8.98 13.17 -6.47
CA ALA A 462 -8.90 11.71 -6.43
C ALA A 462 -10.24 11.03 -6.80
N GLU A 463 -11.39 11.58 -6.39
CA GLU A 463 -12.72 11.10 -6.83
C GLU A 463 -12.90 11.26 -8.35
N GLU A 464 -12.49 12.40 -8.94
CA GLU A 464 -12.61 12.68 -10.37
C GLU A 464 -11.68 11.81 -11.21
N LEU A 465 -10.41 11.65 -10.83
CA LEU A 465 -9.49 10.70 -11.46
C LEU A 465 -10.02 9.27 -11.38
N HIS A 466 -10.55 8.86 -10.23
CA HIS A 466 -11.20 7.56 -10.08
C HIS A 466 -12.41 7.42 -11.02
N ARG A 467 -13.24 8.47 -11.16
CA ARG A 467 -14.39 8.48 -12.08
C ARG A 467 -13.96 8.35 -13.54
N ILE A 468 -12.85 8.98 -13.95
CA ILE A 468 -12.28 8.90 -15.30
C ILE A 468 -11.67 7.50 -15.56
N ILE A 469 -11.02 6.90 -14.57
CA ILE A 469 -10.51 5.52 -14.64
C ILE A 469 -11.64 4.47 -14.69
N THR A 470 -12.81 4.77 -14.10
CA THR A 470 -13.94 3.83 -13.98
C THR A 470 -15.12 4.13 -14.90
N SER A 471 -15.05 5.16 -15.74
CA SER A 471 -16.10 5.46 -16.72
C SER A 471 -16.06 4.47 -17.89
N ASP A 472 -17.10 3.64 -17.98
CA ASP A 472 -17.28 2.58 -18.99
C ASP A 472 -17.71 3.15 -20.37
N SER A 473 -17.17 4.30 -20.78
CA SER A 473 -17.57 4.99 -22.01
C SER A 473 -17.06 4.28 -23.27
N ASN A 474 -17.95 4.12 -24.25
CA ASN A 474 -17.59 3.54 -25.57
C ASN A 474 -16.56 4.38 -26.35
N GLU A 475 -16.30 5.61 -25.91
CA GLU A 475 -15.18 6.44 -26.32
C GLU A 475 -14.15 6.40 -25.18
N ARG A 476 -13.14 5.54 -25.32
CA ARG A 476 -11.97 5.49 -24.44
C ARG A 476 -10.85 6.29 -25.10
N ASP A 477 -10.40 7.35 -24.44
CA ASP A 477 -9.39 8.24 -24.97
C ASP A 477 -8.00 7.62 -24.79
N GLU A 478 -7.41 7.11 -25.87
CA GLU A 478 -6.15 6.37 -25.87
C GLU A 478 -4.99 7.19 -25.27
N GLU A 479 -5.03 8.53 -25.37
CA GLU A 479 -4.00 9.41 -24.79
C GLU A 479 -4.11 9.45 -23.26
N ILE A 480 -5.34 9.50 -22.72
CA ILE A 480 -5.61 9.48 -21.28
C ILE A 480 -5.25 8.09 -20.70
N GLU A 481 -5.67 7.00 -21.35
CA GLU A 481 -5.28 5.64 -20.93
C GLU A 481 -3.76 5.45 -20.94
N GLY A 482 -3.08 5.94 -21.97
CA GLY A 482 -1.62 5.89 -22.09
C GLY A 482 -0.88 6.67 -20.99
N ALA A 483 -1.32 7.91 -20.71
CA ALA A 483 -0.73 8.72 -19.66
C ALA A 483 -0.95 8.13 -18.26
N LEU A 484 -2.16 7.65 -17.96
CA LEU A 484 -2.47 6.97 -16.70
C LEU A 484 -1.64 5.69 -16.54
N ALA A 485 -1.47 4.91 -17.60
CA ALA A 485 -0.65 3.70 -17.57
C ALA A 485 0.84 4.01 -17.28
N SER A 486 1.41 5.04 -17.89
CA SER A 486 2.78 5.49 -17.62
C SER A 486 2.94 5.95 -16.17
N TYR A 487 2.08 6.86 -15.72
CA TYR A 487 2.00 7.36 -14.35
C TYR A 487 1.95 6.22 -13.32
N MET A 488 1.08 5.23 -13.52
CA MET A 488 0.95 4.08 -12.63
C MET A 488 2.21 3.20 -12.63
N MET A 489 2.89 3.05 -13.78
CA MET A 489 4.12 2.27 -13.88
C MET A 489 5.28 2.95 -13.16
N ASP A 490 5.45 4.27 -13.33
CA ASP A 490 6.49 5.06 -12.69
C ASP A 490 6.32 5.08 -11.17
N MET A 491 5.11 5.36 -10.69
CA MET A 491 4.74 5.29 -9.27
C MET A 491 5.06 3.93 -8.65
N GLN A 492 4.74 2.83 -9.33
CA GLN A 492 5.06 1.48 -8.85
C GLN A 492 6.57 1.20 -8.85
N ASN A 493 7.33 1.74 -9.80
CA ASN A 493 8.77 1.51 -9.89
C ASN A 493 9.52 2.22 -8.76
N ALA A 494 9.20 3.48 -8.49
CA ALA A 494 9.79 4.20 -7.36
C ALA A 494 9.37 3.62 -6.00
N THR A 495 8.11 3.20 -5.83
CA THR A 495 7.69 2.49 -4.61
C THR A 495 8.59 1.26 -4.36
N LYS A 496 8.86 0.45 -5.39
CA LYS A 496 9.75 -0.71 -5.28
C LYS A 496 11.19 -0.30 -4.98
N GLN A 497 11.73 0.71 -5.67
CA GLN A 497 13.09 1.20 -5.46
C GLN A 497 13.30 1.69 -4.01
N ALA A 498 12.37 2.52 -3.52
CA ALA A 498 12.36 3.03 -2.16
C ALA A 498 12.37 1.91 -1.11
N MET A 499 11.46 0.95 -1.22
CA MET A 499 11.38 -0.22 -0.33
C MET A 499 12.64 -1.10 -0.39
N THR A 500 13.32 -1.20 -1.53
CA THR A 500 14.62 -1.91 -1.60
C THR A 500 15.77 -1.14 -0.94
N GLY A 501 15.62 0.18 -0.77
CA GLY A 501 16.50 1.02 0.03
C GLY A 501 16.29 0.80 1.53
N GLU A 502 15.05 0.87 2.01
CA GLU A 502 14.67 0.64 3.41
C GLU A 502 15.24 -0.71 3.93
N VAL A 503 15.16 -1.78 3.13
CA VAL A 503 15.70 -3.12 3.47
C VAL A 503 17.24 -3.13 3.63
N LYS A 504 17.98 -2.26 2.95
CA LYS A 504 19.45 -2.15 3.12
C LYS A 504 19.83 -1.35 4.36
N ILE A 505 19.04 -0.34 4.73
CA ILE A 505 19.28 0.49 5.91
C ILE A 505 18.94 -0.32 7.17
N GLY A 506 17.79 -1.02 7.19
CA GLY A 506 17.36 -1.91 8.29
C GLY A 506 18.14 -3.22 8.48
N LEU A 507 19.23 -3.43 7.72
CA LEU A 507 20.17 -4.57 7.90
C LEU A 507 21.60 -4.11 8.22
N SER A 508 21.79 -2.84 8.57
CA SER A 508 23.07 -2.27 8.97
C SER A 508 23.09 -1.98 10.48
N ASP A 509 23.68 -2.90 11.26
CA ASP A 509 23.88 -2.83 12.73
C ASP A 509 24.81 -1.67 13.21
N LYS A 510 24.85 -0.53 12.51
CA LYS A 510 25.74 0.62 12.77
C LYS A 510 25.05 1.85 13.35
N ALA A 511 23.73 1.93 13.30
CA ALA A 511 22.96 2.98 13.97
C ALA A 511 21.72 2.34 14.61
N GLU A 512 21.61 2.54 15.93
CA GLU A 512 20.43 2.29 16.77
C GLU A 512 19.81 0.87 16.77
N GLY A 513 20.16 0.09 17.80
CA GLY A 513 19.41 -1.10 18.16
C GLY A 513 17.99 -0.73 18.59
N GLY A 514 16.99 -1.18 17.82
CA GLY A 514 15.58 -0.86 18.05
C GLY A 514 15.03 -1.37 19.39
N VAL A 515 14.98 -0.50 20.40
CA VAL A 515 14.39 -0.81 21.71
C VAL A 515 12.87 -0.80 21.61
N THR A 516 12.24 -1.98 21.54
CA THR A 516 10.77 -2.10 21.58
C THR A 516 10.24 -1.78 22.99
N LYS A 517 9.92 -0.50 23.24
CA LYS A 517 9.36 -0.04 24.52
C LYS A 517 7.91 -0.51 24.68
N VAL A 518 7.71 -1.63 25.38
CA VAL A 518 6.38 -2.10 25.79
C VAL A 518 5.84 -1.17 26.89
N LEU A 519 4.87 -0.32 26.55
CA LEU A 519 4.08 0.41 27.54
C LEU A 519 3.15 -0.57 28.28
N SER A 520 3.19 -0.53 29.61
CA SER A 520 2.54 -1.54 30.47
C SER A 520 1.03 -1.54 30.34
N VAL A 521 0.43 -2.71 30.08
CA VAL A 521 -1.01 -2.93 30.23
C VAL A 521 -1.33 -3.19 31.69
N LYS A 522 -2.06 -2.29 32.35
CA LYS A 522 -2.58 -2.50 33.72
C LYS A 522 -3.87 -3.30 33.67
N TYR A 523 -3.85 -4.52 34.24
CA TYR A 523 -5.06 -5.19 34.71
C TYR A 523 -5.32 -4.82 36.17
N SER A 524 -6.58 -4.57 36.52
CA SER A 524 -7.05 -4.46 37.90
C SER A 524 -8.16 -5.47 38.12
N GLU A 525 -7.82 -6.67 38.59
CA GLU A 525 -8.82 -7.64 39.06
C GLU A 525 -9.30 -7.26 40.46
N LYS A 526 -10.59 -7.48 40.72
CA LYS A 526 -11.24 -7.14 41.99
C LYS A 526 -11.95 -8.38 42.55
N THR A 527 -11.27 -9.10 43.44
CA THR A 527 -11.82 -10.32 44.05
C THR A 527 -12.62 -9.96 45.29
N LEU A 528 -13.95 -10.12 45.22
CA LEU A 528 -14.85 -9.95 46.38
C LEU A 528 -15.15 -11.31 47.03
N THR A 529 -14.59 -11.56 48.21
CA THR A 529 -14.99 -12.68 49.07
C THR A 529 -16.05 -12.21 50.08
N LYS A 530 -17.14 -12.98 50.22
CA LYS A 530 -18.13 -12.78 51.30
C LYS A 530 -17.77 -13.65 52.50
N SER A 531 -17.71 -13.05 53.68
CA SER A 531 -17.83 -13.75 54.96
C SER A 531 -18.97 -13.15 55.78
N ALA A 532 -19.34 -13.79 56.89
CA ALA A 532 -20.62 -13.57 57.57
C ALA A 532 -20.73 -12.26 58.36
N ASP A 533 -19.62 -11.58 58.67
CA ASP A 533 -19.60 -10.31 59.43
C ASP A 533 -18.76 -9.24 58.69
N GLY A 534 -19.44 -8.34 57.98
CA GLY A 534 -18.85 -7.09 57.46
C GLY A 534 -18.07 -7.18 56.14
N ILE A 535 -17.94 -6.03 55.46
CA ILE A 535 -17.09 -5.86 54.26
C ILE A 535 -15.80 -5.17 54.71
N GLU A 536 -14.69 -5.90 54.72
CA GLU A 536 -13.35 -5.30 54.87
C GLU A 536 -12.75 -4.98 53.50
N ASN A 537 -12.31 -3.73 53.31
CA ASN A 537 -11.48 -3.34 52.17
C ASN A 537 -10.02 -3.69 52.47
N VAL A 538 -9.55 -4.86 52.03
CA VAL A 538 -8.13 -5.21 52.08
C VAL A 538 -7.41 -4.57 50.89
N THR A 539 -6.60 -3.53 51.13
CA THR A 539 -5.65 -3.01 50.16
C THR A 539 -4.39 -3.88 50.14
N THR A 540 -4.28 -4.77 49.16
CA THR A 540 -2.99 -5.38 48.80
C THR A 540 -2.29 -4.46 47.80
N ASP A 541 -1.45 -3.55 48.30
CA ASP A 541 -0.51 -2.82 47.44
C ASP A 541 0.40 -3.82 46.71
N ALA A 542 0.74 -3.50 45.46
CA ALA A 542 1.62 -4.34 44.65
C ALA A 542 3.02 -4.46 45.28
N PRO A 543 3.68 -5.63 45.20
CA PRO A 543 5.03 -5.79 45.75
C PRO A 543 6.01 -4.81 45.10
N SER A 544 6.81 -4.14 45.93
CA SER A 544 7.77 -3.13 45.50
C SER A 544 8.87 -3.74 44.62
N ASN A 545 8.91 -3.33 43.34
CA ASN A 545 10.05 -3.43 42.42
C ASN A 545 10.95 -4.68 42.58
N ILE A 546 10.42 -5.86 42.27
CA ILE A 546 11.28 -6.92 41.72
C ILE A 546 11.51 -6.56 40.25
N ARG A 547 12.60 -5.82 40.00
CA ARG A 547 13.11 -5.58 38.65
C ARG A 547 13.43 -6.95 38.05
N MET A 548 12.70 -7.38 37.02
CA MET A 548 13.07 -8.58 36.27
C MET A 548 14.50 -8.40 35.77
N GLU A 549 15.36 -9.39 36.02
CA GLU A 549 16.69 -9.41 35.42
C GLU A 549 16.53 -9.47 33.91
N GLU A 550 17.08 -8.46 33.22
CA GLU A 550 17.17 -8.46 31.76
C GLU A 550 18.00 -9.67 31.35
N GLN A 551 17.34 -10.67 30.77
CA GLN A 551 18.02 -11.84 30.21
C GLN A 551 18.92 -11.34 29.09
N SER A 552 20.23 -11.59 29.22
CA SER A 552 21.22 -11.27 28.19
C SER A 552 20.76 -11.79 26.83
N GLU A 553 21.06 -11.04 25.76
CA GLU A 553 20.80 -11.44 24.37
C GLU A 553 21.31 -12.87 24.08
N GLU A 554 22.41 -13.26 24.73
CA GLU A 554 23.00 -14.61 24.62
C GLU A 554 22.08 -15.69 25.24
N GLN A 555 21.37 -15.38 26.33
CA GLN A 555 20.36 -16.26 26.93
C GLN A 555 19.09 -16.34 26.07
N GLN A 556 18.64 -15.23 25.48
CA GLN A 556 17.49 -15.24 24.57
C GLN A 556 17.80 -16.03 23.29
N LYS A 557 19.00 -15.85 22.72
CA LYS A 557 19.48 -16.58 21.55
C LYS A 557 19.61 -18.09 21.81
N GLU A 558 20.08 -18.48 22.99
CA GLU A 558 20.10 -19.89 23.38
C GLU A 558 18.69 -20.46 23.61
N GLN A 559 17.76 -19.70 24.22
CA GLN A 559 16.35 -20.12 24.32
C GLN A 559 15.69 -20.33 22.96
N LEU A 560 15.91 -19.42 22.00
CA LEU A 560 15.42 -19.57 20.62
C LEU A 560 16.04 -20.79 19.93
N ARG A 561 17.33 -21.06 20.15
CA ARG A 561 18.01 -22.25 19.62
C ARG A 561 17.44 -23.55 20.20
N VAL A 562 17.18 -23.59 21.51
CA VAL A 562 16.54 -24.71 22.19
C VAL A 562 15.09 -24.89 21.71
N ALA A 563 14.32 -23.81 21.54
CA ALA A 563 12.95 -23.87 21.02
C ALA A 563 12.89 -24.45 19.60
N ALA A 564 13.82 -24.04 18.71
CA ALA A 564 13.93 -24.59 17.36
C ALA A 564 14.27 -26.10 17.36
N GLN A 565 15.18 -26.53 18.23
CA GLN A 565 15.51 -27.96 18.40
C GLN A 565 14.32 -28.76 18.93
N VAL A 566 13.56 -28.23 19.90
CA VAL A 566 12.34 -28.85 20.42
C VAL A 566 11.28 -28.98 19.33
N ALA A 567 11.04 -27.94 18.52
CA ALA A 567 10.08 -27.99 17.42
C ALA A 567 10.45 -29.06 16.37
N SER A 568 11.73 -29.16 15.99
CA SER A 568 12.23 -30.21 15.10
C SER A 568 12.01 -31.61 15.67
N MET A 569 12.27 -31.81 16.96
CA MET A 569 12.05 -33.09 17.64
C MET A 569 10.56 -33.46 17.71
N GLN A 570 9.67 -32.49 17.98
CA GLN A 570 8.22 -32.69 17.96
C GLN A 570 7.72 -33.10 16.57
N GLN A 571 8.20 -32.46 15.50
CA GLN A 571 7.86 -32.83 14.12
C GLN A 571 8.32 -34.25 13.76
N SER A 572 9.53 -34.64 14.16
CA SER A 572 10.04 -36.00 13.96
C SER A 572 9.19 -37.06 14.66
N ILE A 573 8.79 -36.80 15.92
CA ILE A 573 7.92 -37.69 16.70
C ILE A 573 6.53 -37.82 16.06
N LEU A 574 5.91 -36.70 15.67
CA LEU A 574 4.61 -36.70 15.01
C LEU A 574 4.64 -37.43 13.66
N LYS A 575 5.69 -37.24 12.86
CA LYS A 575 5.89 -37.96 11.60
C LYS A 575 5.96 -39.48 11.85
N SER A 576 6.78 -39.91 12.82
CA SER A 576 6.92 -41.32 13.18
C SER A 576 5.59 -41.96 13.63
N LEU A 577 4.74 -41.24 14.36
CA LEU A 577 3.40 -41.72 14.76
C LEU A 577 2.39 -41.81 13.61
N VAL A 578 2.51 -40.95 12.59
CA VAL A 578 1.65 -40.95 11.40
C VAL A 578 2.06 -42.08 10.44
N GLU A 579 3.34 -42.41 10.38
CA GLU A 579 3.90 -43.52 9.58
C GLU A 579 3.64 -44.92 10.17
N MET A 580 3.18 -45.01 11.43
CA MET A 580 2.85 -46.28 12.10
C MET A 580 1.44 -46.78 11.78
N ASP A 581 1.31 -48.09 11.63
CA ASP A 581 0.03 -48.79 11.52
C ASP A 581 -0.85 -48.52 12.75
N GLU A 582 -2.18 -48.55 12.54
CA GLU A 582 -3.16 -48.13 13.56
C GLU A 582 -3.08 -48.95 14.85
N SER A 583 -2.77 -50.25 14.74
CA SER A 583 -2.56 -51.13 15.90
C SER A 583 -1.32 -50.73 16.71
N GLU A 584 -0.17 -50.55 16.05
CA GLU A 584 1.10 -50.17 16.69
C GLU A 584 1.04 -48.78 17.31
N ARG A 585 0.38 -47.84 16.63
CA ARG A 585 0.16 -46.47 17.10
C ARG A 585 -0.67 -46.46 18.38
N ASN A 586 -1.75 -47.24 18.43
CA ASN A 586 -2.60 -47.35 19.62
C ASN A 586 -1.87 -48.01 20.80
N GLU A 587 -1.04 -49.02 20.55
CA GLU A 587 -0.19 -49.63 21.57
C GLU A 587 0.81 -48.63 22.16
N LYS A 588 1.55 -47.89 21.32
CA LYS A 588 2.48 -46.85 21.78
C LYS A 588 1.81 -45.69 22.51
N LEU A 589 0.59 -45.31 22.11
CA LEU A 589 -0.18 -44.28 22.82
C LEU A 589 -0.65 -44.76 24.21
N MET A 590 -0.98 -46.05 24.36
CA MET A 590 -1.26 -46.64 25.68
C MET A 590 -0.02 -46.75 26.56
N GLU A 591 1.13 -47.16 26.00
CA GLU A 591 2.41 -47.16 26.72
C GLU A 591 2.79 -45.75 27.19
N ALA A 592 2.73 -44.77 26.29
CA ALA A 592 3.01 -43.36 26.56
C ALA A 592 2.13 -42.81 27.69
N LYS A 593 0.83 -43.13 27.68
CA LYS A 593 -0.12 -42.77 28.76
C LYS A 593 0.29 -43.40 30.09
N LYS A 594 0.58 -44.70 30.12
CA LYS A 594 0.93 -45.44 31.34
C LYS A 594 2.23 -44.92 31.98
N VAL A 595 3.22 -44.56 31.16
CA VAL A 595 4.47 -43.93 31.63
C VAL A 595 4.20 -42.53 32.19
N HIS A 596 3.34 -41.73 31.55
CA HIS A 596 2.99 -40.38 32.03
C HIS A 596 2.21 -40.41 33.35
N GLU A 597 1.26 -41.33 33.52
CA GLU A 597 0.50 -41.51 34.77
C GLU A 597 1.42 -41.93 35.92
N ALA A 598 2.25 -42.95 35.72
CA ALA A 598 3.21 -43.43 36.73
C ALA A 598 4.27 -42.37 37.10
N PHE A 599 4.69 -41.55 36.13
CA PHE A 599 5.56 -40.39 36.41
C PHE A 599 4.85 -39.36 37.28
N THR A 600 3.62 -38.99 36.93
CA THR A 600 2.86 -37.94 37.61
C THR A 600 2.56 -38.32 39.06
N GLU A 601 2.14 -39.57 39.31
CA GLU A 601 1.95 -40.12 40.66
C GLU A 601 3.25 -40.04 41.49
N LYS A 602 4.40 -40.33 40.87
CA LYS A 602 5.71 -40.30 41.53
C LYS A 602 6.25 -38.88 41.77
N VAL A 603 5.89 -37.89 40.93
CA VAL A 603 6.20 -36.47 41.20
C VAL A 603 5.33 -35.91 42.33
N LEU A 604 4.05 -36.27 42.36
CA LEU A 604 3.09 -35.77 43.36
C LEU A 604 3.37 -36.35 44.76
N SER A 605 3.85 -37.59 44.86
CA SER A 605 4.21 -38.24 46.13
C SER A 605 5.55 -37.77 46.73
N LEU A 606 6.45 -37.17 45.94
CA LEU A 606 7.70 -36.59 46.43
C LEU A 606 7.52 -35.11 46.83
N PRO A 607 7.91 -34.67 48.04
CA PRO A 607 7.83 -33.27 48.43
C PRO A 607 8.73 -32.36 47.58
N PRO A 608 8.41 -31.06 47.43
CA PRO A 608 9.27 -30.12 46.70
C PRO A 608 10.63 -29.98 47.42
N GLY A 609 11.71 -30.39 46.77
CA GLY A 609 13.04 -30.41 47.35
C GLY A 609 14.04 -31.26 46.56
N PRO A 610 15.25 -31.53 47.13
CA PRO A 610 16.34 -32.21 46.42
C PRO A 610 15.97 -33.58 45.87
N GLN A 611 15.14 -34.35 46.59
CA GLN A 611 14.69 -35.68 46.17
C GLN A 611 13.84 -35.64 44.88
N ARG A 612 12.98 -34.61 44.74
CA ARG A 612 12.20 -34.40 43.50
C ARG A 612 13.10 -33.99 42.34
N ILE A 613 14.12 -33.15 42.59
CA ILE A 613 15.10 -32.73 41.56
C ILE A 613 15.93 -33.94 41.09
N GLN A 614 16.43 -34.76 42.02
CA GLN A 614 17.17 -35.98 41.69
C GLN A 614 16.31 -36.98 40.91
N PHE A 615 15.02 -37.11 41.24
CA PHE A 615 14.08 -37.93 40.46
C PHE A 615 13.90 -37.39 39.03
N LEU A 616 13.68 -36.08 38.87
CA LEU A 616 13.55 -35.43 37.56
C LEU A 616 14.81 -35.59 36.69
N GLN A 617 16.00 -35.59 37.30
CA GLN A 617 17.28 -35.83 36.61
C GLN A 617 17.52 -37.31 36.26
N SER A 618 16.79 -38.24 36.89
CA SER A 618 16.95 -39.70 36.69
C SER A 618 16.10 -40.30 35.57
N ILE A 619 15.23 -39.51 34.92
CA ILE A 619 14.32 -39.99 33.87
C ILE A 619 15.11 -40.37 32.61
N SER A 620 14.85 -41.56 32.04
CA SER A 620 15.51 -41.96 30.79
C SER A 620 15.00 -41.16 29.58
N ARG A 621 15.81 -41.05 28.52
CA ARG A 621 15.40 -40.38 27.26
C ARG A 621 14.17 -41.02 26.63
N GLU A 622 14.03 -42.34 26.74
CA GLU A 622 12.88 -43.10 26.25
C GLU A 622 11.60 -42.72 27.01
N GLN A 623 11.68 -42.61 28.34
CA GLN A 623 10.55 -42.15 29.16
C GLN A 623 10.19 -40.69 28.86
N GLN A 624 11.18 -39.81 28.66
CA GLN A 624 10.94 -38.42 28.24
C GLN A 624 10.24 -38.36 26.87
N GLN A 625 10.64 -39.19 25.92
CA GLN A 625 10.01 -39.27 24.59
C GLN A 625 8.57 -39.79 24.66
N LEU A 626 8.31 -40.85 25.44
CA LEU A 626 6.96 -41.38 25.66
C LEU A 626 6.04 -40.35 26.35
N MET A 627 6.52 -39.64 27.37
CA MET A 627 5.77 -38.56 28.00
C MET A 627 5.48 -37.39 27.04
N LEU A 628 6.41 -37.06 26.14
CA LEU A 628 6.20 -36.03 25.12
C LEU A 628 5.19 -36.47 24.07
N ILE A 629 5.21 -37.74 23.63
CA ILE A 629 4.20 -38.35 22.76
C ILE A 629 2.80 -38.19 23.38
N HIS A 630 2.64 -38.56 24.66
CA HIS A 630 1.36 -38.44 25.35
C HIS A 630 0.86 -36.99 25.40
N LYS A 631 1.73 -36.05 25.79
CA LYS A 631 1.37 -34.63 25.90
C LYS A 631 0.99 -34.01 24.54
N LEU A 632 1.73 -34.32 23.48
CA LEU A 632 1.44 -33.84 22.13
C LEU A 632 0.09 -34.39 21.62
N TRP A 633 -0.19 -35.68 21.85
CA TRP A 633 -1.42 -36.30 21.39
C TRP A 633 -2.66 -35.84 22.18
N GLN A 634 -2.52 -35.56 23.48
CA GLN A 634 -3.60 -35.02 24.32
C GLN A 634 -3.88 -33.52 24.05
N SER A 635 -2.95 -32.81 23.39
CA SER A 635 -3.09 -31.39 23.05
C SER A 635 -3.79 -31.11 21.70
N ARG A 636 -4.28 -32.15 21.03
CA ARG A 636 -5.07 -32.10 19.79
C ARG A 636 -6.54 -32.43 20.05
#